data_AF-A0A1J3GRK7-F1
#
_entry.id   AF-A0A1J3GRK7-F1
#
_cell.length_a   1.000
_cell.length_b   1.000
_cell.length_c   1.000
_cell.angle_alpha   90.00
_cell.angle_beta   90.00
_cell.angle_gamma   90.00
#
_symmetry.space_group_name_H-M   'P 1'
#
loop_
_entity.id
_entity.type
_entity.pdbx_description
1 polymer ?
#
loop_
_entity_poly.entity_id
_entity_poly.type
_entity_poly.pdbx_seq_one_letter_code
_entity_poly.pdbx_strand_id
1 'polypeptide(L)'
;ESLDLSDPKSFRNLDKPMGCQTPEGEEEFRKRYEGWDDPEVPKFHYGSHYSSAGIVLFYLIRLPPFSAENQKLQGGQFDHADRLFNSIRETWLSASGKGNTSDVKELIPEFFYMPEFLENRFSLDLGEKQSGAKVGDVFLPPWARGSVREFIRKHREALESDYVSENLHHWIDLIFGYKQRGKAAEKSVNVFYHYTYEGNVDVDAVTDPTLKASILAQINHFGQTPKQLFQKPHVKRRTDRKIPLHPLKHSMHLVPREIRKCSSSINQIITFHDKLLVSASNCFLKPRGYRKYIRWGFPDRSLRF
;
A
#
# COMPACT_ATOMS: atom_id res chain seq x y z
N GLU A 1 24.55 2.18 -3.37
CA GLU A 1 23.56 2.36 -4.45
C GLU A 1 22.59 3.48 -4.09
N SER A 2 22.04 4.19 -5.07
CA SER A 2 21.05 5.26 -4.92
C SER A 2 19.87 5.05 -5.86
N LEU A 3 18.65 5.35 -5.42
CA LEU A 3 17.44 5.29 -6.25
C LEU A 3 17.31 6.59 -7.06
N ASP A 4 17.34 6.49 -8.38
CA ASP A 4 17.17 7.61 -9.30
C ASP A 4 15.71 7.71 -9.78
N LEU A 5 14.96 8.68 -9.24
CA LEU A 5 13.56 8.91 -9.63
C LEU A 5 13.41 9.75 -10.91
N SER A 6 14.52 10.14 -11.55
CA SER A 6 14.52 10.76 -12.87
C SER A 6 14.61 9.73 -14.01
N ASP A 7 15.09 8.50 -13.72
CA ASP A 7 15.11 7.40 -14.68
C ASP A 7 13.75 6.68 -14.72
N PRO A 8 13.03 6.70 -15.87
CA PRO A 8 11.80 5.94 -16.05
C PRO A 8 11.92 4.44 -15.72
N LYS A 9 13.10 3.85 -15.85
CA LYS A 9 13.35 2.43 -15.54
C LYS A 9 13.28 2.11 -14.05
N SER A 10 13.35 3.12 -13.17
CA SER A 10 13.15 2.95 -11.73
C SER A 10 11.69 2.68 -11.36
N PHE A 11 10.76 2.92 -12.28
CA PHE A 11 9.33 2.78 -12.04
C PHE A 11 8.78 1.53 -12.70
N ARG A 12 7.76 0.95 -12.06
CA ARG A 12 6.96 -0.09 -12.68
C ARG A 12 6.19 0.46 -13.89
N ASN A 13 5.80 -0.44 -14.80
CA ASN A 13 4.89 -0.07 -15.87
C ASN A 13 3.44 -0.04 -15.35
N LEU A 14 2.89 1.17 -15.18
CA LEU A 14 1.53 1.39 -14.67
C LEU A 14 0.43 1.04 -15.69
N ASP A 15 0.77 0.85 -16.96
CA ASP A 15 -0.16 0.37 -17.99
C ASP A 15 -0.30 -1.15 -18.04
N LYS A 16 0.48 -1.85 -17.20
CA LYS A 16 0.49 -3.31 -17.12
C LYS A 16 0.07 -3.78 -15.72
N PRO A 17 -0.71 -4.87 -15.63
CA PRO A 17 -0.97 -5.55 -14.36
C PRO A 17 0.32 -6.14 -13.78
N MET A 18 0.27 -6.57 -12.51
CA MET A 18 1.46 -7.07 -11.79
C MET A 18 2.13 -8.26 -12.48
N GLY A 19 1.36 -9.23 -12.97
CA GLY A 19 1.89 -10.38 -13.70
C GLY A 19 2.53 -10.06 -15.06
N CYS A 20 2.48 -8.79 -15.51
CA CYS A 20 2.97 -8.37 -16.83
C CYS A 20 4.03 -7.27 -16.73
N GLN A 21 4.75 -7.19 -15.61
CA GLN A 21 5.88 -6.26 -15.48
C GLN A 21 7.12 -6.73 -16.26
N THR A 22 7.17 -8.00 -16.68
CA THR A 22 8.17 -8.52 -17.64
C THR A 22 7.48 -9.12 -18.87
N PRO A 23 8.14 -9.10 -20.05
CA PRO A 23 7.61 -9.74 -21.26
C PRO A 23 7.32 -11.23 -21.08
N GLU A 24 8.19 -11.94 -20.35
CA GLU A 24 8.05 -13.37 -20.13
C GLU A 24 6.86 -13.71 -19.23
N GLY A 25 6.58 -12.86 -18.22
CA GLY A 25 5.40 -13.00 -17.37
C GLY A 25 4.11 -12.75 -18.15
N GLU A 26 4.09 -11.72 -19.01
CA GLU A 26 2.93 -11.46 -19.89
C GLU A 26 2.65 -12.65 -20.82
N GLU A 27 3.68 -13.22 -21.44
CA GLU A 27 3.54 -14.38 -22.32
C GLU A 27 3.01 -15.61 -21.58
N GLU A 28 3.48 -15.85 -20.35
CA GLU A 28 3.02 -16.96 -19.50
C GLU A 28 1.51 -16.86 -19.20
N PHE A 29 1.05 -15.68 -18.76
CA PHE A 29 -0.37 -15.47 -18.48
C PHE A 29 -1.24 -15.50 -19.74
N ARG A 30 -0.72 -15.00 -20.87
CA ARG A 30 -1.41 -15.08 -22.16
C ARG A 30 -1.59 -16.53 -22.62
N LYS A 31 -0.54 -17.35 -22.55
CA LYS A 31 -0.60 -18.79 -22.87
C LYS A 31 -1.60 -19.52 -21.98
N ARG A 32 -1.61 -19.20 -20.67
CA ARG A 32 -2.57 -19.77 -19.73
C ARG A 32 -4.02 -19.44 -20.11
N TYR A 33 -4.30 -18.19 -20.47
CA TYR A 33 -5.62 -17.76 -20.90
C TYR A 33 -6.04 -18.43 -22.22
N GLU A 34 -5.14 -18.46 -23.21
CA GLU A 34 -5.41 -19.04 -24.52
C GLU A 34 -5.64 -20.55 -24.45
N GLY A 35 -4.82 -21.26 -23.68
CA GLY A 35 -4.91 -22.70 -23.45
C GLY A 35 -5.99 -23.15 -22.47
N TRP A 36 -6.74 -22.21 -21.87
CA TRP A 36 -7.85 -22.54 -20.99
C TRP A 36 -9.02 -23.14 -21.79
N ASP A 37 -9.39 -24.38 -21.46
CA ASP A 37 -10.44 -25.16 -22.14
C ASP A 37 -11.32 -25.86 -21.11
N ASP A 38 -11.91 -25.07 -20.21
CA ASP A 38 -12.92 -25.54 -19.27
C ASP A 38 -14.31 -25.07 -19.77
N PRO A 39 -15.29 -25.99 -19.94
CA PRO A 39 -16.62 -25.62 -20.43
C PRO A 39 -17.49 -24.91 -19.39
N GLU A 40 -17.19 -25.07 -18.09
CA GLU A 40 -17.96 -24.50 -16.99
C GLU A 40 -17.35 -23.20 -16.47
N VAL A 41 -16.02 -23.09 -16.51
CA VAL A 41 -15.28 -21.95 -15.97
C VAL A 41 -14.78 -21.03 -17.10
N PRO A 42 -15.22 -19.75 -17.14
CA PRO A 42 -14.74 -18.79 -18.13
C PRO A 42 -13.22 -18.62 -18.09
N LYS A 43 -12.61 -18.30 -19.25
CA LYS A 43 -11.17 -18.04 -19.35
C LYS A 43 -10.74 -16.88 -18.45
N PHE A 44 -9.59 -17.03 -17.79
CA PHE A 44 -8.98 -15.99 -16.96
C PHE A 44 -7.45 -16.06 -17.04
N HIS A 45 -6.80 -14.93 -16.82
CA HIS A 45 -5.34 -14.85 -16.71
C HIS A 45 -4.91 -15.24 -15.31
N TYR A 46 -5.58 -14.70 -14.29
CA TYR A 46 -5.17 -14.82 -12.89
C TYR A 46 -6.15 -15.62 -12.05
N GLY A 47 -5.67 -16.73 -11.49
CA GLY A 47 -6.42 -17.52 -10.49
C GLY A 47 -6.34 -16.92 -9.07
N SER A 48 -5.29 -16.15 -8.79
CA SER A 48 -5.16 -15.33 -7.59
C SER A 48 -5.52 -13.87 -7.89
N HIS A 49 -5.90 -13.13 -6.86
CA HIS A 49 -6.27 -11.73 -6.98
C HIS A 49 -5.17 -10.82 -6.43
N TYR A 50 -5.09 -9.58 -6.91
CA TYR A 50 -4.11 -8.60 -6.45
C TYR A 50 -4.39 -8.04 -5.05
N SER A 51 -5.59 -8.25 -4.52
CA SER A 51 -6.03 -7.78 -3.21
C SER A 51 -6.92 -8.80 -2.51
N SER A 52 -6.59 -9.14 -1.26
CA SER A 52 -7.39 -9.99 -0.39
C SER A 52 -7.00 -9.74 1.08
N ALA A 53 -7.83 -10.19 2.02
CA ALA A 53 -7.49 -10.13 3.45
C ALA A 53 -6.16 -10.85 3.75
N GLY A 54 -5.89 -11.97 3.09
CA GLY A 54 -4.63 -12.69 3.22
C GLY A 54 -3.41 -11.86 2.80
N ILE A 55 -3.53 -11.03 1.76
CA ILE A 55 -2.46 -10.13 1.30
C ILE A 55 -2.21 -9.02 2.32
N VAL A 56 -3.27 -8.43 2.87
CA VAL A 56 -3.15 -7.40 3.92
C VAL A 56 -2.46 -7.98 5.16
N LEU A 57 -2.88 -9.18 5.60
CA LEU A 57 -2.27 -9.87 6.73
C LEU A 57 -0.82 -10.29 6.44
N PHE A 58 -0.49 -10.66 5.21
CA PHE A 58 0.87 -10.97 4.79
C PHE A 58 1.79 -9.75 4.95
N TYR A 59 1.38 -8.58 4.47
CA TYR A 59 2.19 -7.36 4.61
C TYR A 59 2.26 -6.85 6.05
N LEU A 60 1.13 -6.85 6.76
CA LEU A 60 1.02 -6.26 8.10
C LEU A 60 1.29 -7.24 9.25
N ILE A 61 1.85 -8.41 8.97
CA ILE A 61 2.10 -9.49 9.94
C ILE A 61 2.86 -9.04 11.20
N ARG A 62 3.64 -7.94 11.13
CA ARG A 62 4.41 -7.37 12.25
C ARG A 62 3.64 -6.41 13.15
N LEU A 63 2.38 -6.08 12.82
CA LEU A 63 1.58 -5.10 13.57
C LEU A 63 0.36 -5.76 14.22
N PRO A 64 0.03 -5.44 15.47
CA PRO A 64 -1.28 -5.76 16.03
C PRO A 64 -2.37 -4.85 15.43
N PRO A 65 -3.61 -5.34 15.23
CA PRO A 65 -4.07 -6.71 15.50
C PRO A 65 -3.74 -7.73 14.39
N PHE A 66 -3.13 -7.30 13.28
CA PHE A 66 -2.91 -8.13 12.09
C PHE A 66 -2.05 -9.37 12.34
N SER A 67 -1.06 -9.30 13.24
CA SER A 67 -0.26 -10.47 13.65
C SER A 67 -1.13 -11.59 14.22
N ALA A 68 -2.06 -11.24 15.13
CA ALA A 68 -2.98 -12.20 15.74
C ALA A 68 -4.00 -12.74 14.73
N GLU A 69 -4.51 -11.90 13.85
CA GLU A 69 -5.43 -12.33 12.78
C GLU A 69 -4.73 -13.23 11.75
N ASN A 70 -3.45 -12.99 11.46
CA ASN A 70 -2.64 -13.87 10.61
C ASN A 70 -2.48 -15.26 11.24
N GLN A 71 -2.16 -15.34 12.54
CA GLN A 71 -2.07 -16.63 13.25
C GLN A 71 -3.40 -17.38 13.24
N LYS A 72 -4.52 -16.69 13.48
CA LYS A 72 -5.86 -17.31 13.41
C LYS A 72 -6.15 -17.89 12.02
N LEU A 73 -5.80 -17.16 10.96
CA LEU A 73 -5.96 -17.62 9.59
C LEU A 73 -5.14 -18.89 9.30
N GLN A 74 -4.00 -19.06 9.97
CA GLN A 74 -3.06 -20.18 9.79
C GLN A 74 -3.21 -21.29 10.85
N GLY A 75 -4.32 -21.33 11.59
CA GLY A 75 -4.60 -22.39 12.56
C GLY A 75 -3.93 -22.22 13.92
N GLY A 76 -3.56 -20.99 14.29
CA GLY A 76 -3.08 -20.61 15.62
C GLY A 76 -1.57 -20.36 15.73
N GLN A 77 -0.82 -20.50 14.64
CA GLN A 77 0.62 -20.23 14.54
C GLN A 77 0.92 -19.41 13.30
N PHE A 78 2.11 -18.82 13.19
CA PHE A 78 2.52 -18.18 11.94
C PHE A 78 2.77 -19.23 10.84
N ASP A 79 2.65 -18.79 9.58
CA ASP A 79 3.00 -19.62 8.43
C ASP A 79 4.52 -19.94 8.40
N HIS A 80 4.92 -20.87 7.54
CA HIS A 80 6.31 -21.23 7.29
C HIS A 80 7.15 -19.99 6.96
N ALA A 81 8.29 -19.84 7.63
CA ALA A 81 9.15 -18.66 7.56
C ALA A 81 9.52 -18.23 6.11
N ASP A 82 9.81 -19.19 5.24
CA ASP A 82 10.09 -18.95 3.80
C ASP A 82 8.93 -18.33 3.03
N ARG A 83 7.68 -18.50 3.49
CA ARG A 83 6.49 -17.90 2.88
C ARG A 83 6.10 -16.55 3.48
N LEU A 84 6.74 -16.15 4.58
CA LEU A 84 6.43 -14.88 5.25
C LEU A 84 7.03 -13.69 4.51
N PHE A 85 6.34 -12.55 4.61
CA PHE A 85 6.84 -11.28 4.13
C PHE A 85 8.12 -10.92 4.88
N ASN A 86 9.25 -11.00 4.20
CA ASN A 86 10.55 -10.77 4.83
C ASN A 86 11.49 -9.89 3.99
N SER A 87 11.23 -9.71 2.69
CA SER A 87 12.11 -8.95 1.80
C SER A 87 11.30 -8.22 0.74
N ILE A 88 11.57 -6.92 0.57
CA ILE A 88 10.93 -6.09 -0.46
C ILE A 88 11.28 -6.63 -1.85
N ARG A 89 12.56 -6.99 -2.06
CA ARG A 89 13.05 -7.49 -3.35
C ARG A 89 12.43 -8.83 -3.71
N GLU A 90 12.44 -9.79 -2.79
CA GLU A 90 11.88 -11.13 -3.05
C GLU A 90 10.38 -11.04 -3.31
N THR A 91 9.67 -10.20 -2.55
CA THR A 91 8.22 -10.01 -2.72
C THR A 91 7.89 -9.37 -4.07
N TRP A 92 8.66 -8.38 -4.51
CA TRP A 92 8.52 -7.81 -5.85
C TRP A 92 8.76 -8.87 -6.94
N LEU A 93 9.88 -9.59 -6.88
CA LEU A 93 10.22 -10.62 -7.88
C LEU A 93 9.19 -11.74 -7.94
N SER A 94 8.61 -12.12 -6.80
CA SER A 94 7.55 -13.12 -6.74
C SER A 94 6.26 -12.65 -7.40
N ALA A 95 5.86 -11.39 -7.18
CA ALA A 95 4.61 -10.84 -7.69
C ALA A 95 4.68 -10.33 -9.15
N SER A 96 5.89 -9.99 -9.62
CA SER A 96 6.11 -9.32 -10.91
C SER A 96 6.91 -10.15 -11.92
N GLY A 97 7.47 -11.27 -11.48
CA GLY A 97 8.38 -12.09 -12.27
C GLY A 97 7.68 -13.24 -12.99
N LYS A 98 8.49 -13.99 -13.76
CA LYS A 98 8.08 -15.22 -14.43
C LYS A 98 8.06 -16.40 -13.46
N GLY A 99 7.16 -17.37 -13.66
CA GLY A 99 7.20 -18.68 -13.02
C GLY A 99 6.43 -18.77 -11.71
N ASN A 100 5.86 -17.67 -11.21
CA ASN A 100 4.90 -17.69 -10.11
C ASN A 100 3.55 -17.13 -10.56
N THR A 101 2.73 -17.97 -11.19
CA THR A 101 1.39 -17.58 -11.65
C THR A 101 0.37 -17.40 -10.52
N SER A 102 0.77 -17.72 -9.28
CA SER A 102 -0.10 -17.69 -8.11
C SER A 102 0.06 -16.40 -7.29
N ASP A 103 1.00 -15.53 -7.66
CA ASP A 103 1.31 -14.30 -6.94
C ASP A 103 1.27 -13.09 -7.88
N VAL A 104 0.25 -12.25 -7.72
CA VAL A 104 0.09 -10.99 -8.48
C VAL A 104 -0.35 -9.85 -7.56
N LYS A 105 0.08 -9.90 -6.29
CA LYS A 105 -0.30 -8.94 -5.24
C LYS A 105 0.05 -7.51 -5.65
N GLU A 106 -0.89 -6.59 -5.51
CA GLU A 106 -0.63 -5.15 -5.55
C GLU A 106 -0.28 -4.63 -4.15
N LEU A 107 0.29 -3.43 -4.08
CA LEU A 107 0.67 -2.81 -2.80
C LEU A 107 -0.56 -2.31 -2.01
N ILE A 108 -0.40 -2.29 -0.69
CA ILE A 108 -1.32 -1.64 0.24
C ILE A 108 -0.89 -0.19 0.54
N PRO A 109 -1.81 0.71 0.97
CA PRO A 109 -1.50 2.12 1.24
C PRO A 109 -0.31 2.36 2.19
N GLU A 110 -0.11 1.46 3.14
CA GLU A 110 0.90 1.51 4.19
C GLU A 110 2.32 1.66 3.65
N PHE A 111 2.60 1.13 2.45
CA PHE A 111 3.86 1.30 1.74
C PHE A 111 4.22 2.76 1.43
N PHE A 112 3.29 3.71 1.60
CA PHE A 112 3.49 5.12 1.26
C PHE A 112 3.43 6.06 2.48
N TYR A 113 3.15 5.56 3.68
CA TYR A 113 3.10 6.41 4.87
C TYR A 113 3.47 5.76 6.22
N MET A 114 3.47 4.43 6.34
CA MET A 114 3.67 3.76 7.62
C MET A 114 4.97 2.96 7.62
N PRO A 115 6.06 3.42 8.24
CA PRO A 115 7.30 2.64 8.33
C PRO A 115 7.21 1.43 9.26
N GLU A 116 6.32 1.46 10.26
CA GLU A 116 6.30 0.49 11.36
C GLU A 116 5.98 -0.95 10.92
N PHE A 117 5.27 -1.18 9.81
CA PHE A 117 4.94 -2.53 9.36
C PHE A 117 6.17 -3.33 8.86
N LEU A 118 7.29 -2.65 8.64
CA LEU A 118 8.55 -3.25 8.17
C LEU A 118 9.47 -3.67 9.33
N GLU A 119 9.16 -3.28 10.57
CA GLU A 119 9.97 -3.55 11.76
C GLU A 119 9.25 -4.54 12.69
N ASN A 120 9.95 -5.57 13.17
CA ASN A 120 9.44 -6.51 14.16
C ASN A 120 9.60 -5.94 15.59
N ARG A 121 8.93 -4.81 15.86
CA ARG A 121 9.03 -4.08 17.14
C ARG A 121 8.47 -4.83 18.33
N PHE A 122 7.66 -5.85 18.07
CA PHE A 122 7.01 -6.70 19.09
C PHE A 122 7.79 -8.00 19.35
N SER A 123 8.96 -8.19 18.73
CA SER A 123 9.79 -9.39 18.88
C SER A 123 9.00 -10.68 18.63
N LEU A 124 8.13 -10.66 17.60
CA LEU A 124 7.36 -11.83 17.20
C LEU A 124 8.32 -12.94 16.74
N ASP A 125 8.04 -14.18 17.14
CA ASP A 125 8.74 -15.35 16.60
C ASP A 125 8.15 -15.71 15.24
N LEU A 126 8.77 -15.19 14.18
CA LEU A 126 8.37 -15.43 12.79
C LEU A 126 9.09 -16.65 12.18
N GLY A 127 9.78 -17.44 13.02
CA GLY A 127 10.47 -18.65 12.62
C GLY A 127 11.80 -18.43 11.89
N GLU A 128 12.31 -19.52 11.34
CA GLU A 128 13.60 -19.60 10.66
C GLU A 128 13.40 -20.20 9.26
N LYS A 129 13.96 -19.53 8.25
CA LYS A 129 13.95 -20.01 6.86
C LYS A 129 14.77 -21.30 6.74
N GLN A 130 14.54 -22.07 5.67
CA GLN A 130 15.37 -23.23 5.32
C GLN A 130 16.87 -22.89 5.19
N SER A 131 17.20 -21.64 4.88
CA SER A 131 18.59 -21.15 4.84
C SER A 131 19.23 -20.97 6.22
N GLY A 132 18.51 -21.20 7.31
CA GLY A 132 18.93 -20.91 8.69
C GLY A 132 18.78 -19.45 9.10
N ALA A 133 18.17 -18.60 8.25
CA ALA A 133 18.00 -17.19 8.53
C ALA A 133 16.70 -16.95 9.31
N LYS A 134 16.79 -16.34 10.50
CA LYS A 134 15.62 -15.95 11.28
C LYS A 134 14.85 -14.82 10.60
N VAL A 135 13.52 -14.90 10.63
CA VAL A 135 12.66 -13.86 10.12
C VAL A 135 12.43 -12.81 11.21
N GLY A 136 12.83 -11.57 10.93
CA GLY A 136 12.72 -10.43 11.85
C GLY A 136 12.20 -9.21 11.10
N ASP A 137 12.97 -8.13 11.09
CA ASP A 137 12.70 -6.95 10.25
C ASP A 137 12.70 -7.31 8.77
N VAL A 138 11.99 -6.52 7.96
CA VAL A 138 11.95 -6.71 6.51
C VAL A 138 13.26 -6.22 5.88
N PHE A 139 13.87 -7.05 5.04
CA PHE A 139 15.03 -6.68 4.25
C PHE A 139 14.68 -5.57 3.25
N LEU A 140 15.29 -4.41 3.46
CA LEU A 140 15.10 -3.22 2.64
C LEU A 140 16.10 -3.17 1.47
N PRO A 141 15.76 -2.47 0.38
CA PRO A 141 16.70 -2.18 -0.69
C PRO A 141 17.93 -1.39 -0.19
N PRO A 142 19.12 -1.57 -0.81
CA PRO A 142 20.35 -0.89 -0.37
C PRO A 142 20.25 0.65 -0.35
N TRP A 143 19.47 1.23 -1.26
CA TRP A 143 19.26 2.68 -1.32
C TRP A 143 18.52 3.25 -0.09
N ALA A 144 17.81 2.43 0.67
CA ALA A 144 17.14 2.84 1.91
C ALA A 144 18.11 2.89 3.11
N ARG A 145 19.34 2.38 2.96
CA ARG A 145 20.41 2.43 3.98
C ARG A 145 19.98 1.90 5.36
N GLY A 146 19.14 0.86 5.36
CA GLY A 146 18.60 0.26 6.59
C GLY A 146 17.53 1.10 7.31
N SER A 147 17.07 2.22 6.74
CA SER A 147 16.03 3.04 7.36
C SER A 147 14.66 2.79 6.72
N VAL A 148 13.73 2.23 7.49
CA VAL A 148 12.33 2.07 7.08
C VAL A 148 11.65 3.42 6.79
N ARG A 149 12.06 4.49 7.50
CA ARG A 149 11.56 5.84 7.25
C ARG A 149 12.03 6.38 5.91
N GLU A 150 13.29 6.14 5.54
CA GLU A 150 13.82 6.52 4.24
C GLU A 150 13.15 5.72 3.11
N PHE A 151 12.90 4.42 3.33
CA PHE A 151 12.13 3.59 2.40
C PHE A 151 10.75 4.19 2.10
N ILE A 152 9.95 4.47 3.14
CA ILE A 152 8.62 5.07 2.99
C ILE A 152 8.70 6.47 2.37
N ARG A 153 9.66 7.29 2.79
CA ARG A 153 9.85 8.64 2.24
C ARG A 153 10.11 8.59 0.73
N LYS A 154 10.97 7.68 0.28
CA LYS A 154 11.26 7.47 -1.15
C LYS A 154 10.09 6.86 -1.92
N HIS A 155 9.36 5.91 -1.34
CA HIS A 155 8.14 5.36 -1.95
C HIS A 155 7.08 6.45 -2.18
N ARG A 156 6.89 7.34 -1.20
CA ARG A 156 5.99 8.49 -1.33
C ARG A 156 6.49 9.52 -2.34
N GLU A 157 7.79 9.81 -2.35
CA GLU A 157 8.42 10.69 -3.35
C GLU A 157 8.23 10.14 -4.77
N ALA A 158 8.35 8.82 -4.96
CA ALA A 158 8.08 8.16 -6.23
C ALA A 158 6.59 8.23 -6.62
N LEU A 159 5.67 7.95 -5.69
CA LEU A 159 4.22 8.02 -5.93
C LEU A 159 3.77 9.42 -6.37
N GLU A 160 4.33 10.46 -5.76
CA GLU A 160 4.01 11.87 -6.06
C GLU A 160 4.85 12.47 -7.18
N SER A 161 5.71 11.68 -7.83
CA SER A 161 6.54 12.14 -8.94
C SER A 161 5.72 12.51 -10.17
N ASP A 162 6.32 13.32 -11.06
CA ASP A 162 5.72 13.63 -12.36
C ASP A 162 5.52 12.37 -13.21
N TYR A 163 6.47 11.44 -13.18
CA TYR A 163 6.34 10.17 -13.90
C TYR A 163 5.07 9.42 -13.49
N VAL A 164 4.85 9.20 -12.19
CA VAL A 164 3.65 8.50 -11.72
C VAL A 164 2.40 9.34 -12.00
N SER A 165 2.44 10.64 -11.74
CA SER A 165 1.31 11.53 -12.03
C SER A 165 0.85 11.43 -13.49
N GLU A 166 1.79 11.40 -14.43
CA GLU A 166 1.49 11.30 -15.85
C GLU A 166 0.97 9.93 -16.30
N ASN A 167 1.21 8.86 -15.54
CA ASN A 167 0.95 7.49 -15.96
C ASN A 167 -0.09 6.76 -15.08
N LEU A 168 -0.43 7.28 -13.90
CA LEU A 168 -1.32 6.61 -12.93
C LEU A 168 -2.71 6.33 -13.49
N HIS A 169 -3.21 7.16 -14.40
CA HIS A 169 -4.49 6.96 -15.07
C HIS A 169 -4.61 5.60 -15.77
N HIS A 170 -3.50 5.04 -16.28
CA HIS A 170 -3.48 3.70 -16.86
C HIS A 170 -3.73 2.59 -15.82
N TRP A 171 -3.15 2.73 -14.63
CA TRP A 171 -3.41 1.80 -13.53
C TRP A 171 -4.86 1.90 -13.06
N ILE A 172 -5.41 3.12 -12.98
CA ILE A 172 -6.83 3.33 -12.64
C ILE A 172 -7.72 2.67 -13.70
N ASP A 173 -7.34 2.72 -14.99
CA ASP A 173 -8.07 2.02 -16.06
C ASP A 173 -8.11 0.49 -15.85
N LEU A 174 -7.03 -0.11 -15.34
CA LEU A 174 -6.95 -1.55 -15.03
C LEU A 174 -7.82 -1.92 -13.82
N ILE A 175 -7.75 -1.15 -12.74
CA ILE A 175 -8.38 -1.52 -11.47
C ILE A 175 -9.85 -1.09 -11.39
N PHE A 176 -10.18 0.10 -11.89
CA PHE A 176 -11.51 0.71 -11.74
C PHE A 176 -12.17 1.08 -13.08
N GLY A 177 -11.43 1.05 -14.18
CA GLY A 177 -11.85 1.64 -15.44
C GLY A 177 -12.20 0.65 -16.54
N TYR A 178 -12.09 1.12 -17.78
CA TYR A 178 -12.56 0.38 -18.95
C TYR A 178 -11.75 -0.89 -19.25
N LYS A 179 -10.51 -1.02 -18.71
CA LYS A 179 -9.67 -2.22 -18.85
C LYS A 179 -9.92 -3.26 -17.75
N GLN A 180 -10.89 -3.05 -16.85
CA GLN A 180 -11.24 -4.02 -15.80
C GLN A 180 -11.99 -5.24 -16.36
N ARG A 181 -12.81 -5.06 -17.41
CA ARG A 181 -13.69 -6.12 -17.95
C ARG A 181 -13.72 -6.13 -19.49
N GLY A 182 -14.23 -7.22 -20.06
CA GLY A 182 -14.47 -7.38 -21.49
C GLY A 182 -13.19 -7.41 -22.34
N LYS A 183 -13.33 -7.08 -23.63
CA LYS A 183 -12.21 -7.18 -24.61
C LYS A 183 -11.01 -6.30 -24.27
N ALA A 184 -11.22 -5.19 -23.56
CA ALA A 184 -10.13 -4.34 -23.11
C ALA A 184 -9.29 -5.01 -22.00
N ALA A 185 -9.94 -5.73 -21.09
CA ALA A 185 -9.26 -6.55 -20.08
C ALA A 185 -8.51 -7.71 -20.70
N GLU A 186 -9.13 -8.41 -21.67
CA GLU A 186 -8.47 -9.50 -22.41
C GLU A 186 -7.18 -9.03 -23.09
N LYS A 187 -7.25 -7.91 -23.82
CA LYS A 187 -6.08 -7.32 -24.50
C LYS A 187 -4.98 -6.88 -23.53
N SER A 188 -5.37 -6.40 -22.35
CA SER A 188 -4.45 -5.90 -21.31
C SER A 188 -3.97 -6.99 -20.36
N VAL A 189 -4.34 -8.27 -20.62
CA VAL A 189 -3.99 -9.42 -19.77
C VAL A 189 -4.52 -9.22 -18.34
N ASN A 190 -5.72 -8.67 -18.17
CA ASN A 190 -6.26 -8.18 -16.90
C ASN A 190 -7.59 -8.87 -16.51
N VAL A 191 -7.69 -10.18 -16.77
CA VAL A 191 -8.90 -10.97 -16.46
C VAL A 191 -8.62 -11.87 -15.26
N PHE A 192 -9.36 -11.67 -14.18
CA PHE A 192 -9.28 -12.45 -12.94
C PHE A 192 -10.32 -13.56 -12.93
N TYR A 193 -10.23 -14.45 -11.93
CA TYR A 193 -11.21 -15.50 -11.73
C TYR A 193 -12.63 -14.92 -11.60
N HIS A 194 -13.60 -15.57 -12.25
CA HIS A 194 -14.93 -15.00 -12.46
C HIS A 194 -15.71 -14.67 -11.17
N TYR A 195 -15.49 -15.41 -10.07
CA TYR A 195 -16.10 -15.11 -8.75
C TYR A 195 -15.62 -13.80 -8.11
N THR A 196 -14.50 -13.26 -8.56
CA THR A 196 -13.97 -12.00 -8.00
C THR A 196 -14.79 -10.78 -8.43
N TYR A 197 -15.63 -10.90 -9.46
CA TYR A 197 -16.37 -9.78 -10.05
C TYR A 197 -17.80 -9.71 -9.50
N GLU A 198 -18.19 -8.51 -9.06
CA GLU A 198 -19.59 -8.19 -8.72
C GLU A 198 -20.53 -8.60 -9.87
N GLY A 199 -21.62 -9.30 -9.51
CA GLY A 199 -22.70 -9.71 -10.41
C GLY A 199 -22.46 -10.99 -11.22
N ASN A 200 -21.29 -11.61 -11.13
CA ASN A 200 -20.99 -12.84 -11.88
C ASN A 200 -21.53 -14.12 -11.25
N VAL A 201 -21.94 -14.08 -9.97
CA VAL A 201 -22.54 -15.21 -9.26
C VAL A 201 -23.74 -14.72 -8.48
N ASP A 202 -24.89 -15.33 -8.72
CA ASP A 202 -26.07 -15.19 -7.86
C ASP A 202 -25.99 -16.24 -6.75
N VAL A 203 -25.41 -15.83 -5.62
CA VAL A 203 -25.20 -16.71 -4.46
C VAL A 203 -26.52 -17.13 -3.79
N ASP A 204 -27.60 -16.37 -4.01
CA ASP A 204 -28.90 -16.67 -3.44
C ASP A 204 -29.71 -17.66 -4.28
N ALA A 205 -29.43 -17.74 -5.59
CA ALA A 205 -29.95 -18.79 -6.45
C ALA A 205 -29.34 -20.18 -6.19
N VAL A 206 -28.20 -20.27 -5.49
CA VAL A 206 -27.54 -21.54 -5.18
C VAL A 206 -28.29 -22.28 -4.06
N THR A 207 -28.90 -23.40 -4.41
CA THR A 207 -29.72 -24.22 -3.48
C THR A 207 -28.91 -25.19 -2.64
N ASP A 208 -27.80 -25.72 -3.15
CA ASP A 208 -26.91 -26.60 -2.39
C ASP A 208 -26.13 -25.81 -1.33
N PRO A 209 -26.32 -26.08 -0.02
CA PRO A 209 -25.61 -25.39 1.05
C PRO A 209 -24.09 -25.54 0.97
N THR A 210 -23.60 -26.69 0.49
CA THR A 210 -22.15 -26.96 0.42
C THR A 210 -21.50 -26.11 -0.65
N LEU A 211 -22.09 -26.11 -1.86
CA LEU A 211 -21.66 -25.25 -2.95
C LEU A 211 -21.77 -23.76 -2.58
N LYS A 212 -22.88 -23.35 -1.94
CA LYS A 212 -23.07 -21.97 -1.48
C LYS A 212 -21.96 -21.54 -0.51
N ALA A 213 -21.65 -22.39 0.48
CA ALA A 213 -20.57 -22.13 1.43
C ALA A 213 -19.19 -22.04 0.76
N SER A 214 -18.92 -22.92 -0.21
CA SER A 214 -17.66 -22.91 -0.98
C SER A 214 -17.50 -21.63 -1.81
N ILE A 215 -18.55 -21.19 -2.50
CA ILE A 215 -18.56 -19.93 -3.26
C ILE A 215 -18.31 -18.73 -2.34
N LEU A 216 -19.01 -18.66 -1.21
CA LEU A 216 -18.85 -17.58 -0.23
C LEU A 216 -17.42 -17.54 0.33
N ALA A 217 -16.84 -18.71 0.67
CA ALA A 217 -15.46 -18.80 1.11
C ALA A 217 -14.49 -18.30 0.02
N GLN A 218 -14.72 -18.68 -1.23
CA GLN A 218 -13.89 -18.24 -2.35
C GLN A 218 -13.93 -16.71 -2.50
N ILE A 219 -15.11 -16.11 -2.48
CA ILE A 219 -15.31 -14.65 -2.60
C ILE A 219 -14.65 -13.90 -1.43
N ASN A 220 -14.82 -14.39 -0.20
CA ASN A 220 -14.33 -13.72 1.00
C ASN A 220 -12.80 -13.79 1.14
N HIS A 221 -12.17 -14.89 0.73
CA HIS A 221 -10.75 -15.14 1.02
C HIS A 221 -9.82 -14.94 -0.18
N PHE A 222 -10.31 -15.12 -1.42
CA PHE A 222 -9.47 -15.13 -2.62
C PHE A 222 -9.58 -13.86 -3.47
N GLY A 223 -10.24 -12.83 -2.94
CA GLY A 223 -10.20 -11.46 -3.45
C GLY A 223 -11.46 -11.03 -4.17
N GLN A 224 -11.70 -9.72 -4.15
CA GLN A 224 -12.86 -9.08 -4.74
C GLN A 224 -12.39 -7.91 -5.61
N THR A 225 -12.76 -7.94 -6.89
CA THR A 225 -12.48 -6.86 -7.83
C THR A 225 -13.35 -5.65 -7.44
N PRO A 226 -12.80 -4.44 -7.28
CA PRO A 226 -13.57 -3.24 -7.00
C PRO A 226 -14.62 -2.97 -8.09
N LYS A 227 -15.66 -2.22 -7.75
CA LYS A 227 -16.67 -1.80 -8.72
C LYS A 227 -16.04 -1.01 -9.87
N GLN A 228 -16.44 -1.33 -11.11
CA GLN A 228 -16.07 -0.54 -12.27
C GLN A 228 -16.73 0.84 -12.17
N LEU A 229 -15.92 1.89 -12.15
CA LEU A 229 -16.38 3.27 -11.97
C LEU A 229 -16.71 3.96 -13.30
N PHE A 230 -16.08 3.54 -14.40
CA PHE A 230 -16.24 4.17 -15.71
C PHE A 230 -15.86 3.22 -16.85
N GLN A 231 -16.42 3.48 -18.04
CA GLN A 231 -16.24 2.67 -19.26
C GLN A 231 -15.40 3.34 -20.35
N LYS A 232 -14.92 4.56 -20.10
CA LYS A 232 -14.04 5.32 -21.01
C LYS A 232 -12.64 5.47 -20.38
N PRO A 233 -11.58 5.72 -21.16
CA PRO A 233 -10.25 5.95 -20.59
C PRO A 233 -10.23 7.05 -19.53
N HIS A 234 -9.57 6.80 -18.41
CA HIS A 234 -9.36 7.79 -17.36
C HIS A 234 -8.51 8.95 -17.90
N VAL A 235 -8.86 10.18 -17.51
CA VAL A 235 -8.14 11.37 -17.98
C VAL A 235 -6.73 11.39 -17.39
N LYS A 236 -5.72 11.60 -18.24
CA LYS A 236 -4.32 11.81 -17.82
C LYS A 236 -4.23 13.06 -16.92
N ARG A 237 -3.55 12.94 -15.77
CA ARG A 237 -3.27 14.10 -14.91
C ARG A 237 -2.30 15.02 -15.64
N ARG A 238 -2.62 16.31 -15.60
CA ARG A 238 -1.78 17.37 -16.15
C ARG A 238 -0.71 17.78 -15.12
N THR A 239 0.56 17.69 -15.51
CA THR A 239 1.74 18.11 -14.72
C THR A 239 2.04 19.60 -14.85
N ASP A 240 1.57 20.24 -15.92
CA ASP A 240 1.68 21.69 -16.17
C ASP A 240 0.68 22.54 -15.35
N ARG A 241 -0.22 21.90 -14.58
CA ARG A 241 -1.17 22.62 -13.74
C ARG A 241 -0.41 23.30 -12.60
N LYS A 242 -0.29 24.63 -12.71
CA LYS A 242 -0.07 25.52 -11.54
C LYS A 242 -0.94 24.98 -10.40
N ILE A 243 -0.32 24.74 -9.24
CA ILE A 243 -1.02 24.34 -8.01
C ILE A 243 -2.31 25.14 -7.96
N PRO A 244 -3.50 24.50 -8.03
CA PRO A 244 -4.76 25.22 -7.98
C PRO A 244 -4.67 26.15 -6.78
N LEU A 245 -4.98 27.44 -6.98
CA LEU A 245 -5.01 28.40 -5.88
C LEU A 245 -5.76 27.72 -4.74
N HIS A 246 -5.10 27.60 -3.58
CA HIS A 246 -5.60 26.86 -2.42
C HIS A 246 -7.12 27.07 -2.35
N PRO A 247 -7.97 26.03 -2.33
CA PRO A 247 -9.44 26.20 -2.46
C PRO A 247 -10.04 27.15 -1.41
N LEU A 248 -9.28 27.40 -0.35
CA LEU A 248 -9.56 28.28 0.77
C LEU A 248 -9.07 29.74 0.56
N LYS A 249 -8.24 30.01 -0.45
CA LYS A 249 -7.65 31.33 -0.74
C LYS A 249 -8.71 32.40 -1.00
N HIS A 250 -9.88 32.00 -1.49
CA HIS A 250 -11.01 32.88 -1.79
C HIS A 250 -12.22 32.63 -0.89
N SER A 251 -12.09 31.80 0.15
CA SER A 251 -13.19 31.60 1.09
C SER A 251 -13.42 32.88 1.89
N MET A 252 -14.59 33.49 1.74
CA MET A 252 -14.99 34.65 2.54
C MET A 252 -15.14 34.31 4.04
N HIS A 253 -15.19 33.03 4.38
CA HIS A 253 -15.26 32.55 5.77
C HIS A 253 -13.89 32.43 6.44
N LEU A 254 -12.80 32.55 5.67
CA LEU A 254 -11.46 32.47 6.21
C LEU A 254 -10.89 33.86 6.39
N VAL A 255 -10.70 34.23 7.65
CA VAL A 255 -10.04 35.47 8.02
C VAL A 255 -8.53 35.22 7.96
N PRO A 256 -7.75 35.99 7.18
CA PRO A 256 -6.30 35.92 7.20
C PRO A 256 -5.82 36.15 8.63
N ARG A 257 -5.25 35.12 9.27
CA ARG A 257 -4.47 35.30 10.50
C ARG A 257 -3.03 35.49 10.11
N GLU A 258 -2.39 36.52 10.65
CA GLU A 258 -0.94 36.64 10.55
C GLU A 258 -0.28 35.36 11.05
N ILE A 259 0.50 34.74 10.17
CA ILE A 259 1.39 33.65 10.58
C ILE A 259 2.43 34.29 11.48
N ARG A 260 2.33 34.03 12.80
CA ARG A 260 3.37 34.46 13.74
C ARG A 260 4.67 33.78 13.35
N LYS A 261 5.61 34.56 12.81
CA LYS A 261 6.98 34.08 12.58
C LYS A 261 7.65 33.89 13.93
N CYS A 262 7.95 32.66 14.29
CA CYS A 262 8.77 32.35 15.46
C CYS A 262 10.24 32.44 15.09
N SER A 263 11.03 33.18 15.86
CA SER A 263 12.48 33.34 15.67
C SER A 263 13.31 32.11 16.09
N SER A 264 12.67 31.14 16.74
CA SER A 264 13.30 29.91 17.24
C SER A 264 12.47 28.68 16.85
N SER A 265 13.12 27.53 16.79
CA SER A 265 12.45 26.23 16.67
C SER A 265 11.38 26.08 17.76
N ILE A 266 10.24 25.49 17.40
CA ILE A 266 9.11 25.29 18.30
C ILE A 266 9.21 23.90 18.90
N ASN A 267 9.13 23.79 20.23
CA ASN A 267 9.10 22.50 20.92
C ASN A 267 7.67 22.00 21.14
N GLN A 268 6.71 22.90 21.36
CA GLN A 268 5.34 22.53 21.71
C GLN A 268 4.34 23.56 21.20
N ILE A 269 3.22 23.10 20.62
CA ILE A 269 2.06 23.91 20.23
C ILE A 269 0.84 23.34 20.94
N ILE A 270 0.09 24.17 21.64
CA ILE A 270 -1.04 23.74 22.49
C ILE A 270 -2.22 24.69 22.26
N THR A 271 -3.42 24.13 22.10
CA THR A 271 -4.67 24.90 22.13
C THR A 271 -5.31 24.76 23.50
N PHE A 272 -5.51 25.86 24.22
CA PHE A 272 -6.12 25.87 25.55
C PHE A 272 -7.10 27.05 25.68
N HIS A 273 -8.37 26.76 25.95
CA HIS A 273 -9.47 27.75 25.96
C HIS A 273 -9.44 28.68 24.73
N ASP A 274 -9.38 28.09 23.53
CA ASP A 274 -9.31 28.78 22.23
C ASP A 274 -8.10 29.70 22.02
N LYS A 275 -7.10 29.63 22.90
CA LYS A 275 -5.81 30.32 22.75
C LYS A 275 -4.75 29.33 22.31
N LEU A 276 -3.98 29.73 21.31
CA LEU A 276 -2.79 29.00 20.88
C LEU A 276 -1.59 29.42 21.76
N LEU A 277 -1.01 28.47 22.46
CA LEU A 277 0.21 28.61 23.23
C LEU A 277 1.35 27.93 22.47
N VAL A 278 2.47 28.63 22.33
CA VAL A 278 3.65 28.15 21.59
C VAL A 278 4.84 28.20 22.53
N SER A 279 5.52 27.07 22.67
CA SER A 279 6.76 26.96 23.45
C SER A 279 7.97 26.92 22.52
N ALA A 280 8.94 27.79 22.78
CA ALA A 280 10.21 27.81 22.07
C ALA A 280 11.04 26.54 22.34
N SER A 281 12.13 26.39 21.60
CA SER A 281 13.15 25.36 21.81
C SER A 281 13.65 25.37 23.26
N ASN A 282 13.85 24.18 23.80
CA ASN A 282 14.27 23.95 25.18
C ASN A 282 13.33 24.53 26.24
N CYS A 283 12.03 24.58 25.92
CA CYS A 283 10.97 25.02 26.82
C CYS A 283 9.77 24.07 26.73
N PHE A 284 9.22 23.68 27.88
CA PHE A 284 8.05 22.80 27.98
C PHE A 284 6.98 23.45 28.86
N LEU A 285 5.74 23.57 28.36
CA LEU A 285 4.63 24.12 29.13
C LEU A 285 4.00 23.02 29.99
N LYS A 286 3.85 23.28 31.29
CA LYS A 286 3.29 22.30 32.23
C LYS A 286 1.78 22.08 31.95
N PRO A 287 1.30 20.84 31.82
CA PRO A 287 -0.09 20.54 31.42
C PRO A 287 -1.18 21.14 32.31
N ARG A 288 -0.90 21.34 33.61
CA ARG A 288 -1.87 21.93 34.55
C ARG A 288 -2.01 23.43 34.30
N GLY A 289 -2.92 23.76 33.39
CA GLY A 289 -3.32 25.14 33.05
C GLY A 289 -2.33 25.90 32.17
N TYR A 290 -1.20 25.30 31.78
CA TYR A 290 -0.20 25.88 30.87
C TYR A 290 0.33 27.27 31.28
N ARG A 291 0.28 27.60 32.58
CA ARG A 291 0.77 28.87 33.15
C ARG A 291 2.22 28.84 33.63
N LYS A 292 2.79 27.64 33.73
CA LYS A 292 4.15 27.40 34.22
C LYS A 292 4.92 26.64 33.14
N TYR A 293 6.23 26.83 33.08
CA TYR A 293 7.07 26.14 32.13
C TYR A 293 8.29 25.51 32.79
N ILE A 294 9.06 24.75 32.01
CA ILE A 294 10.38 24.25 32.37
C ILE A 294 11.29 24.61 31.20
N ARG A 295 12.45 25.22 31.49
CA ARG A 295 13.49 25.48 30.50
C ARG A 295 14.78 24.75 30.84
N TRP A 296 15.49 24.33 29.80
CA TRP A 296 16.78 23.64 29.89
C TRP A 296 17.76 24.19 28.84
N GLY A 297 19.00 23.69 28.85
CA GLY A 297 20.04 24.10 27.91
C GLY A 297 20.82 25.35 28.33
N PHE A 298 20.82 25.68 29.62
CA PHE A 298 21.68 26.73 30.18
C PHE A 298 23.13 26.23 30.32
N PRO A 299 24.16 27.10 30.23
CA PRO A 299 25.57 26.70 30.36
C PRO A 299 25.90 26.02 31.69
N ASP A 300 25.19 26.39 32.75
CA ASP A 300 25.30 25.83 34.10
C ASP A 300 24.59 24.47 34.25
N ARG A 301 24.02 23.92 33.17
CA ARG A 301 23.20 22.69 33.13
C ARG A 301 21.98 22.72 34.06
N SER A 302 21.55 23.91 34.47
CA SER A 302 20.38 24.06 35.34
C SER A 302 19.06 23.77 34.59
N LEU A 303 18.05 23.41 35.36
CA LEU A 303 16.64 23.42 34.97
C LEU A 303 15.98 24.61 35.64
N ARG A 304 15.24 25.43 34.87
CA ARG A 304 14.55 26.62 35.40
C ARG A 304 13.04 26.46 35.24
N PHE A 305 12.30 26.89 36.26
CA PHE A 305 10.85 26.70 36.40
C PHE A 305 10.06 28.01 36.33
#